data_AF-A0A538RU97-F1
#
_entry.id   AF-A0A538RU97-F1
#
_cell.length_a   1.000
_cell.length_b   1.000
_cell.length_c   1.000
_cell.angle_alpha   90.00
_cell.angle_beta   90.00
_cell.angle_gamma   90.00
#
_symmetry.space_group_name_H-M   'P 1'
#
loop_
_entity.id
_entity.type
_entity.pdbx_description
1 polymer ?
#
loop_
_entity_poly.entity_id
_entity_poly.type
_entity_poly.pdbx_seq_one_letter_code
_entity_poly.pdbx_strand_id
1 'polypeptide(L)'
;MPREKHLTVDVINLGVLRIVCLTCQAAETVPVIPHYRPPARCPNHSCAATWFVPKTPATRALQHFVTRLAALLEQRPEVSASVQFVIPVSV
;
A
#
# COMPACT_ATOMS: atom_id res chain seq x y z
N MET A 1 -9.99 20.64 -12.05
CA MET A 1 -8.72 19.89 -11.90
C MET A 1 -8.99 18.67 -11.05
N PRO A 2 -8.74 17.44 -11.53
CA PRO A 2 -8.90 16.25 -10.69
C PRO A 2 -7.91 16.35 -9.52
N ARG A 3 -8.40 16.24 -8.29
CA ARG A 3 -7.55 16.22 -7.09
C ARG A 3 -6.92 14.85 -6.98
N GLU A 4 -5.72 14.69 -7.53
CA GLU A 4 -4.91 13.48 -7.37
C GLU A 4 -4.66 13.23 -5.88
N LYS A 5 -5.06 12.06 -5.38
CA LYS A 5 -4.72 11.64 -4.02
C LYS A 5 -3.49 10.75 -4.11
N HIS A 6 -2.35 11.28 -3.70
CA HIS A 6 -1.12 10.52 -3.69
C HIS A 6 -1.04 9.71 -2.38
N LEU A 7 -0.69 8.43 -2.50
CA LEU A 7 -0.28 7.60 -1.37
C LEU A 7 1.21 7.37 -1.51
N THR A 8 1.90 7.31 -0.36
CA THR A 8 3.23 6.74 -0.28
C THR A 8 3.11 5.36 0.35
N VAL A 9 3.67 4.34 -0.29
CA VAL A 9 3.79 3.00 0.29
C VAL A 9 5.28 2.75 0.50
N ASP A 10 5.70 2.63 1.76
CA ASP A 10 7.07 2.34 2.17
C ASP A 10 7.17 0.89 2.63
N VAL A 11 8.25 0.21 2.27
CA VAL A 11 8.62 -1.07 2.88
C VAL A 11 9.54 -0.74 4.07
N ILE A 12 9.05 -0.82 5.31
CA ILE A 12 9.87 -0.52 6.50
C ILE A 12 10.80 -1.70 6.79
N ASN A 13 10.26 -2.91 6.73
CA ASN A 13 10.98 -4.15 6.71
C ASN A 13 10.25 -5.07 5.72
N LEU A 14 10.89 -6.15 5.27
CA LEU A 14 10.25 -7.00 4.26
C LEU A 14 8.92 -7.61 4.70
N GLY A 15 8.65 -7.73 6.00
CA GLY A 15 7.42 -8.28 6.55
C GLY A 15 6.30 -7.26 6.75
N VAL A 16 6.57 -5.96 6.64
CA VAL A 16 5.62 -4.88 6.97
C VAL A 16 5.76 -3.72 6.00
N LEU A 17 4.64 -3.37 5.37
CA LEU A 17 4.50 -2.14 4.60
C LEU A 17 3.89 -1.04 5.45
N ARG A 18 4.27 0.20 5.19
CA ARG A 18 3.64 1.40 5.73
C ARG A 18 3.01 2.17 4.59
N ILE A 19 1.72 2.42 4.71
CA ILE A 19 0.96 3.21 3.75
C ILE A 19 0.67 4.55 4.39
N VAL A 20 1.07 5.64 3.73
CA VAL A 20 0.94 7.02 4.22
C VAL A 20 0.01 7.80 3.28
N CYS A 21 -1.03 8.41 3.86
CA CYS A 21 -1.91 9.32 3.14
C CYS A 21 -1.25 10.69 3.00
N LEU A 22 -0.99 11.15 1.77
CA LEU A 22 -0.39 12.46 1.60
C LEU A 22 -1.36 13.63 1.85
N THR A 23 -2.67 13.38 1.92
CA THR A 23 -3.68 14.41 2.28
C THR A 23 -3.65 14.76 3.77
N CYS A 24 -3.55 13.77 4.67
CA CYS A 24 -3.68 14.00 6.11
C CYS A 24 -2.51 13.44 6.94
N GLN A 25 -1.48 12.91 6.30
CA GLN A 25 -0.29 12.30 6.91
C GLN A 25 -0.58 11.10 7.84
N ALA A 26 -1.82 10.62 7.88
CA ALA A 26 -2.16 9.39 8.59
C ALA A 26 -1.49 8.19 7.92
N ALA A 27 -0.98 7.27 8.73
CA ALA A 27 -0.28 6.09 8.27
C ALA A 27 -0.93 4.81 8.83
N GLU A 28 -0.84 3.74 8.06
CA GLU A 28 -1.24 2.39 8.47
C GLU A 28 -0.11 1.43 8.15
N THR A 29 0.22 0.55 9.09
CA THR A 29 1.18 -0.53 8.88
C THR A 29 0.43 -1.82 8.57
N VAL A 30 0.76 -2.43 7.43
CA VAL A 30 0.11 -3.65 6.96
C VAL A 30 1.13 -4.78 6.82
N PRO A 31 0.79 -6.01 7.23
CA PRO A 31 1.70 -7.13 7.11
C PRO A 31 1.80 -7.61 5.66
N VAL A 32 2.98 -8.10 5.27
CA VAL A 32 3.21 -8.74 3.98
C VAL A 32 2.80 -10.19 4.08
N ILE A 33 1.63 -10.52 3.52
CA ILE A 33 1.03 -11.86 3.57
C ILE A 33 0.52 -12.31 2.19
N PRO A 34 0.44 -13.63 1.92
CA PRO A 34 0.00 -14.14 0.61
C PRO A 34 -1.40 -13.66 0.17
N HIS A 35 -2.32 -13.48 1.12
CA HIS A 35 -3.71 -13.08 0.88
C HIS A 35 -4.00 -11.62 1.24
N TYR A 36 -3.09 -10.73 0.86
CA TYR A 36 -3.19 -9.31 1.19
C TYR A 36 -4.44 -8.63 0.59
N ARG A 37 -5.15 -7.88 1.45
CA ARG A 37 -6.28 -7.03 1.08
C ARG A 37 -5.93 -5.57 1.41
N PRO A 38 -5.73 -4.72 0.40
CA PRO A 38 -5.44 -3.32 0.62
C PRO A 38 -6.57 -2.61 1.38
N PRO A 39 -6.24 -1.71 2.33
CA PRO A 39 -7.24 -0.90 3.02
C PRO A 39 -7.96 0.04 2.04
N ALA A 40 -9.29 -0.03 2.02
CA ALA A 40 -10.07 0.75 1.04
C ALA A 40 -10.07 2.26 1.33
N ARG A 41 -9.91 2.65 2.61
CA ARG A 41 -10.02 4.03 3.08
C ARG A 41 -8.88 4.38 4.03
N CYS A 42 -8.63 5.68 4.15
CA CYS A 42 -7.72 6.24 5.14
C CYS A 42 -8.16 5.89 6.58
N PRO A 43 -7.22 5.53 7.47
CA PRO A 43 -7.52 5.25 8.88
C PRO A 43 -7.95 6.52 9.63
N ASN A 44 -7.57 7.71 9.14
CA ASN A 44 -8.11 8.96 9.66
C ASN A 44 -9.50 9.22 9.09
N HIS A 45 -10.53 8.93 9.91
CA HIS A 45 -11.93 9.11 9.56
C HIS A 45 -12.28 10.55 9.12
N SER A 46 -11.63 11.57 9.69
CA SER A 46 -11.85 12.96 9.31
C SER A 46 -11.33 13.30 7.91
N CYS A 47 -10.35 12.55 7.39
CA CYS A 47 -9.85 12.74 6.03
C CYS A 47 -10.80 12.17 4.96
N ALA A 48 -11.51 11.08 5.28
CA ALA A 48 -12.42 10.35 4.38
C ALA A 48 -11.81 10.03 2.99
N ALA A 49 -10.48 9.96 2.88
CA ALA A 49 -9.83 9.64 1.61
C ALA A 49 -9.98 8.16 1.27
N THR A 50 -10.50 7.87 0.08
CA THR A 50 -10.40 6.54 -0.53
C THR A 50 -8.95 6.28 -0.91
N TRP A 51 -8.40 5.17 -0.43
CA TRP A 51 -7.02 4.77 -0.71
C TRP A 51 -6.97 3.78 -1.87
N PHE A 52 -7.61 2.62 -1.73
CA PHE A 52 -7.62 1.56 -2.73
C PHE A 52 -9.06 1.15 -3.09
N VAL A 53 -9.46 1.38 -4.34
CA VAL A 53 -10.79 0.96 -4.83
C VAL A 53 -10.69 -0.48 -5.36
N PRO A 54 -11.56 -1.42 -4.95
CA PRO A 54 -11.55 -2.79 -5.45
C PRO A 54 -11.57 -2.84 -6.98
N LYS A 55 -10.86 -3.81 -7.55
CA LYS A 55 -10.78 -4.08 -9.00
C LYS A 55 -10.11 -2.99 -9.85
N THR A 56 -9.60 -1.90 -9.26
CA THR A 56 -8.77 -0.94 -10.02
C THR A 56 -7.37 -1.49 -10.30
N PRO A 57 -6.70 -1.02 -11.37
CA PRO A 57 -5.32 -1.41 -11.68
C PRO A 57 -4.35 -1.17 -10.52
N ALA A 58 -4.48 -0.03 -9.83
CA ALA A 58 -3.68 0.33 -8.66
C ALA A 58 -3.81 -0.69 -7.51
N THR A 59 -5.05 -1.04 -7.15
CA THR A 59 -5.31 -2.03 -6.10
C THR A 59 -4.75 -3.40 -6.46
N ARG A 60 -4.92 -3.84 -7.73
CA ARG A 60 -4.34 -5.10 -8.21
C ARG A 60 -2.82 -5.08 -8.18
N ALA A 61 -2.19 -3.98 -8.60
CA ALA A 61 -0.75 -3.84 -8.58
C ALA A 61 -0.18 -3.98 -7.17
N LEU A 62 -0.79 -3.30 -6.18
CA LEU A 62 -0.36 -3.44 -4.79
C LEU A 62 -0.57 -4.87 -4.28
N GLN A 63 -1.71 -5.49 -4.56
CA GLN A 63 -1.96 -6.89 -4.19
C GLN A 63 -0.90 -7.84 -4.75
N HIS A 64 -0.61 -7.74 -6.04
CA HIS A 64 0.42 -8.56 -6.69
C HIS A 64 1.80 -8.31 -6.08
N PHE A 65 2.15 -7.05 -5.79
CA PHE A 65 3.41 -6.71 -5.14
C PHE A 65 3.53 -7.40 -3.77
N VAL A 66 2.53 -7.24 -2.89
CA VAL A 66 2.57 -7.83 -1.54
C VAL A 66 2.61 -9.36 -1.59
N THR A 67 1.79 -9.98 -2.44
CA THR A 67 1.78 -11.44 -2.60
C THR A 67 3.13 -11.97 -3.10
N ARG A 68 3.77 -11.27 -4.06
CA ARG A 68 5.10 -11.67 -4.55
C ARG A 68 6.19 -11.43 -3.51
N LEU A 69 6.10 -10.36 -2.74
CA LEU A 69 7.03 -10.07 -1.65
C LEU A 69 6.94 -11.13 -0.54
N ALA A 70 5.73 -11.55 -0.17
CA ALA A 70 5.50 -12.63 0.79
C ALA A 70 6.14 -13.95 0.32
N ALA A 71 5.92 -14.33 -0.95
CA ALA A 71 6.52 -15.53 -1.52
C ALA A 71 8.07 -15.47 -1.57
N LEU A 72 8.64 -14.29 -1.81
CA LEU A 72 10.09 -14.09 -1.79
C LEU A 72 10.66 -14.21 -0.38
N LEU A 73 9.94 -13.67 0.61
CA LEU A 73 10.31 -13.77 2.02
C LEU A 73 10.33 -15.19 2.55
N GLU A 74 9.34 -16.01 2.16
CA GLU A 74 9.31 -17.44 2.50
C GLU A 74 10.54 -18.19 1.96
N GLN A 75 11.09 -17.73 0.83
CA GLN A 75 12.25 -18.35 0.19
C GLN A 75 13.59 -17.78 0.66
N ARG A 76 13.63 -16.50 1.06
CA ARG A 76 14.87 -15.77 1.41
C ARG A 76 14.61 -14.75 2.54
N PRO A 77 14.72 -15.16 3.82
CA PRO A 77 14.42 -14.30 4.95
C PRO A 77 15.43 -13.15 5.18
N GLU A 78 16.60 -13.16 4.52
CA GLU A 78 17.70 -12.21 4.76
C GLU A 78 17.72 -10.98 3.83
N VAL A 79 16.73 -10.83 2.94
CA VAL A 79 16.71 -9.69 2.01
C VAL A 79 16.24 -8.42 2.75
N SER A 80 16.72 -7.25 2.35
CA SER A 80 16.18 -5.95 2.78
C SER A 80 15.97 -5.08 1.54
N ALA A 81 14.82 -4.43 1.42
CA ALA A 81 14.47 -3.57 0.30
C ALA A 81 13.53 -2.46 0.76
N SER A 82 13.75 -1.25 0.24
CA SER A 82 12.81 -0.13 0.37
C SER A 82 12.22 0.15 -1.02
N VAL A 83 10.90 0.15 -1.13
CA VAL A 83 10.17 0.43 -2.38
C VAL A 83 9.17 1.53 -2.09
N GLN A 84 9.18 2.60 -2.90
CA GLN A 84 8.21 3.69 -2.82
C GLN A 84 7.24 3.59 -4.00
N PHE A 85 5.94 3.44 -3.72
CA PHE A 85 4.91 3.55 -4.75
C PHE A 85 4.22 4.91 -4.69
N VAL A 86 4.14 5.60 -5.83
CA VAL A 86 3.26 6.75 -6.03
C VAL A 86 2.12 6.30 -6.92
N ILE A 87 0.94 6.16 -6.33
CA ILE A 87 -0.26 5.71 -7.05
C ILE A 87 -1.13 6.92 -7.37
N PRO A 88 -1.27 7.30 -8.66
CA PRO A 88 -2.31 8.23 -9.07
C PRO A 88 -3.66 7.49 -9.07
N VAL A 89 -4.54 7.85 -8.14
CA VAL A 89 -5.95 7.43 -8.20
C VAL A 89 -6.76 8.48 -8.96
N SER A 90 -7.14 8.13 -10.19
CA SER A 90 -8.13 8.87 -10.98
C SER A 90 -9.54 8.56 -10.46
N VAL A 91 -10.38 9.59 -10.34
CA VAL A 91 -11.82 9.47 -10.05
C VAL A 91 -12.57 9.14 -11.34
#